data_AF-A0A2D6NBX9-F1
#
_entry.id   AF-A0A2D6NBX9-F1
#
_cell.length_a   1.000
_cell.length_b   1.000
_cell.length_c   1.000
_cell.angle_alpha   90.00
_cell.angle_beta   90.00
_cell.angle_gamma   90.00
#
_symmetry.space_group_name_H-M   'P 1'
#
loop_
_entity.id
_entity.type
_entity.pdbx_description
1 polymer ?
#
loop_
_entity_poly.entity_id
_entity_poly.type
_entity_poly.pdbx_seq_one_letter_code
_entity_poly.pdbx_strand_id
1 'polypeptide(L)'
;MITEPNASKAKQLIKNSKSENIEILSQDHAFNRAVIEYGKFSTIIFPNTKIKTRRTLRMIDSGLDRVSAKAAAKNKITISYDISALRNLSKKEKAIEMEKFLRIIKLVRKHKAKFQFLNAKSNQPLSF
;
A
#
# COMPACT_ATOMS: atom_id res chain seq x y z
N MET A 1 -2.59 -5.99 -12.26
CA MET A 1 -1.66 -5.34 -11.33
C MET A 1 -0.60 -4.57 -12.11
N ILE A 2 -0.41 -3.27 -11.82
CA ILE A 2 0.62 -2.42 -12.44
C ILE A 2 1.85 -2.35 -11.52
N THR A 3 3.04 -2.63 -12.07
CA THR A 3 4.32 -2.65 -11.34
C THR A 3 5.35 -1.64 -11.84
N GLU A 4 4.95 -0.73 -12.73
CA GLU A 4 5.82 0.27 -13.36
C GLU A 4 6.39 1.26 -12.32
N PRO A 5 7.72 1.43 -12.21
CA PRO A 5 8.33 2.32 -11.22
C PRO A 5 8.22 3.81 -11.51
N ASN A 6 8.04 4.20 -12.76
CA ASN A 6 7.87 5.61 -13.08
C ASN A 6 6.41 6.04 -12.86
N ALA A 7 6.17 6.98 -11.94
CA ALA A 7 4.83 7.47 -11.61
C ALA A 7 4.08 8.03 -12.82
N SER A 8 4.76 8.71 -13.75
CA SER A 8 4.13 9.25 -14.97
C SER A 8 3.69 8.14 -15.91
N LYS A 9 4.53 7.13 -16.12
CA LYS A 9 4.18 5.95 -16.94
C LYS A 9 3.08 5.13 -16.27
N ALA A 10 3.14 4.94 -14.95
CA ALA A 10 2.08 4.29 -14.19
C ALA A 10 0.73 5.02 -14.38
N LYS A 11 0.70 6.35 -14.33
CA LYS A 11 -0.51 7.15 -14.63
C LYS A 11 -1.04 6.93 -16.03
N GLN A 12 -0.15 6.82 -17.03
CA GLN A 12 -0.56 6.51 -18.40
C GLN A 12 -1.15 5.09 -18.51
N LEU A 13 -0.54 4.10 -17.85
CA LEU A 13 -1.05 2.73 -17.81
C LEU A 13 -2.42 2.66 -17.11
N ILE A 14 -2.61 3.39 -16.01
CA ILE A 14 -3.91 3.51 -15.33
C ILE A 14 -4.94 4.13 -16.28
N LYS A 15 -4.58 5.19 -17.00
CA LYS A 15 -5.48 5.88 -17.95
C LYS A 15 -5.87 4.99 -19.13
N ASN A 16 -4.93 4.19 -19.63
CA ASN A 16 -5.14 3.33 -20.80
C ASN A 16 -5.79 1.99 -20.45
N SER A 17 -5.82 1.63 -19.16
CA SER A 17 -6.49 0.44 -18.68
C SER A 17 -8.01 0.58 -18.84
N LYS A 18 -8.62 -0.41 -19.49
CA LYS A 18 -10.09 -0.54 -19.57
C LYS A 18 -10.71 -1.22 -18.35
N SER A 19 -9.88 -1.73 -17.44
CA SER A 19 -10.35 -2.45 -16.25
C SER A 19 -10.86 -1.47 -15.19
N GLU A 20 -12.00 -1.79 -14.57
CA GLU A 20 -12.56 -1.01 -13.46
C GLU A 20 -11.76 -1.22 -12.16
N ASN A 21 -11.19 -2.41 -11.97
CA ASN A 21 -10.42 -2.78 -10.79
C ASN A 21 -8.91 -2.76 -11.07
N ILE A 22 -8.33 -1.57 -11.07
CA ILE A 22 -6.89 -1.39 -11.24
C ILE A 22 -6.19 -1.50 -9.89
N GLU A 23 -5.25 -2.44 -9.78
CA GLU A 23 -4.39 -2.63 -8.62
C GLU A 23 -2.97 -2.17 -8.93
N ILE A 24 -2.36 -1.44 -7.98
CA ILE A 24 -1.03 -0.87 -8.13
C ILE A 24 -0.13 -1.39 -7.01
N LEU A 25 1.07 -1.84 -7.37
CA LEU A 25 2.07 -2.20 -6.37
C LEU A 25 2.73 -0.92 -5.82
N SER A 26 2.73 -0.78 -4.50
CA SER A 26 3.40 0.29 -3.78
C SER A 26 4.91 0.22 -3.97
N GLN A 27 5.53 1.39 -4.06
CA GLN A 27 6.97 1.58 -4.23
C GLN A 27 7.49 2.60 -3.21
N ASP A 28 8.25 3.59 -3.66
CA ASP A 28 8.74 4.66 -2.81
C ASP A 28 7.62 5.67 -2.45
N HIS A 29 7.91 6.52 -1.46
CA HIS A 29 6.96 7.52 -0.99
C HIS A 29 6.52 8.49 -2.08
N ALA A 30 7.46 8.93 -2.92
CA ALA A 30 7.18 9.90 -3.97
C ALA A 30 6.21 9.31 -5.00
N PHE A 31 6.44 8.07 -5.45
CA PHE A 31 5.54 7.32 -6.31
C PHE A 31 4.18 7.12 -5.66
N ASN A 32 4.14 6.57 -4.44
CA ASN A 32 2.90 6.25 -3.74
C ASN A 32 2.01 7.49 -3.63
N ARG A 33 2.59 8.62 -3.20
CA ARG A 33 1.87 9.88 -3.08
C ARG A 33 1.37 10.37 -4.44
N ALA A 34 2.23 10.42 -5.46
CA ALA A 34 1.88 10.91 -6.79
C ALA A 34 0.76 10.09 -7.45
N VAL A 35 0.73 8.78 -7.20
CA VAL A 35 -0.27 7.86 -7.74
C VAL A 35 -1.56 7.95 -6.92
N ILE A 36 -1.50 7.89 -5.59
CA ILE A 36 -2.69 8.01 -4.74
C ILE A 36 -3.43 9.33 -4.98
N GLU A 37 -2.70 10.44 -5.14
CA GLU A 37 -3.27 11.75 -5.48
C GLU A 37 -4.00 11.72 -6.85
N TYR A 38 -3.53 10.93 -7.81
CA TYR A 38 -4.17 10.77 -9.13
C TYR A 38 -5.54 10.07 -9.04
N GLY A 39 -5.71 9.11 -8.13
CA GLY A 39 -7.04 8.62 -7.73
C GLY A 39 -7.81 7.72 -8.69
N LYS A 40 -7.30 7.41 -9.89
CA LYS A 40 -8.04 6.65 -10.93
C LYS A 40 -7.87 5.13 -10.87
N PHE A 41 -7.67 4.58 -9.68
CA PHE A 41 -7.45 3.14 -9.50
C PHE A 41 -8.14 2.68 -8.21
N SER A 42 -8.38 1.38 -8.11
CA SER A 42 -9.18 0.80 -7.04
C SER A 42 -8.36 0.54 -5.77
N THR A 43 -7.15 0.01 -5.93
CA THR A 43 -6.38 -0.55 -4.81
C THR A 43 -4.88 -0.29 -4.95
N ILE A 44 -4.22 0.12 -3.86
CA ILE A 44 -2.77 0.10 -3.74
C ILE A 44 -2.34 -1.02 -2.81
N ILE A 45 -1.38 -1.83 -3.24
CA ILE A 45 -0.88 -3.00 -2.52
C ILE A 45 0.47 -2.66 -1.93
N PHE A 46 0.60 -2.70 -0.61
CA PHE A 46 1.87 -2.57 0.10
C PHE A 46 2.52 -3.96 0.24
N PRO A 47 3.59 -4.24 -0.51
CA PRO A 47 4.31 -5.50 -0.38
C PRO A 47 5.17 -5.49 0.88
N ASN A 48 5.19 -6.62 1.57
CA ASN A 48 5.98 -6.83 2.78
C ASN A 48 7.51 -6.80 2.52
N THR A 49 7.97 -7.23 1.35
CA THR A 49 9.38 -7.62 1.15
C THR A 49 10.26 -6.63 0.38
N LYS A 50 9.72 -5.54 -0.18
CA LYS A 50 10.45 -4.73 -1.18
C LYS A 50 10.87 -3.32 -0.76
N ILE A 51 10.27 -2.77 0.30
CA ILE A 51 10.56 -1.39 0.71
C ILE A 51 11.68 -1.42 1.75
N LYS A 52 12.85 -0.87 1.41
CA LYS A 52 13.94 -0.63 2.36
C LYS A 52 13.39 0.18 3.53
N THR A 53 13.26 -0.46 4.68
CA THR A 53 12.76 0.15 5.90
C THR A 53 13.74 1.21 6.38
N ARG A 54 13.42 2.48 6.18
CA ARG A 54 14.16 3.56 6.85
C ARG A 54 13.66 3.64 8.29
N ARG A 55 14.53 3.29 9.24
CA ARG A 55 14.24 3.44 10.67
C ARG A 55 14.97 4.69 11.16
N THR A 56 14.20 5.60 11.75
CA THR A 56 14.74 6.72 12.53
C THR A 56 14.58 6.40 14.01
N LEU A 57 15.25 7.16 14.89
CA LEU A 57 15.09 7.03 16.36
C LEU A 57 13.62 7.16 16.81
N ARG A 58 12.79 7.90 16.06
CA ARG A 58 11.39 8.18 16.42
C ARG A 58 10.37 7.32 15.70
N MET A 59 10.68 6.79 14.52
CA MET A 59 9.68 6.10 13.70
C MET A 59 10.26 5.14 12.66
N ILE A 60 9.47 4.11 12.35
CA ILE A 60 9.70 3.22 11.21
C ILE A 60 8.96 3.72 9.97
N ASP A 61 9.64 3.85 8.84
CA ASP A 61 8.98 4.23 7.60
C ASP A 61 8.01 3.13 7.11
N SER A 62 6.73 3.47 6.99
CA SER A 62 5.65 2.58 6.55
C SER A 62 5.26 2.74 5.07
N GLY A 63 5.91 3.62 4.31
CA GLY A 63 5.58 3.87 2.89
C GLY A 63 4.26 4.61 2.65
N LEU A 64 3.50 4.89 3.72
CA LEU A 64 2.26 5.66 3.72
C LEU A 64 2.37 6.80 4.74
N ASP A 65 2.07 8.02 4.30
CA ASP A 65 2.05 9.21 5.14
C ASP A 65 0.61 9.72 5.38
N ARG A 66 0.50 10.79 6.19
CA ARG A 66 -0.79 11.39 6.55
C ARG A 66 -1.51 11.98 5.33
N VAL A 67 -0.76 12.56 4.39
CA VAL A 67 -1.29 13.19 3.18
C VAL A 67 -1.86 12.12 2.26
N SER A 68 -1.11 11.06 2.00
CA SER A 68 -1.52 9.93 1.17
C SER A 68 -2.72 9.19 1.77
N ALA A 69 -2.75 8.98 3.09
CA ALA A 69 -3.91 8.36 3.74
C ALA A 69 -5.19 9.21 3.57
N LYS A 70 -5.09 10.54 3.68
CA LYS A 70 -6.22 11.46 3.43
C LYS A 70 -6.64 11.46 1.96
N ALA A 71 -5.68 11.46 1.04
CA ALA A 71 -5.95 11.41 -0.39
C ALA A 71 -6.61 10.07 -0.80
N ALA A 72 -6.16 8.95 -0.23
CA ALA A 72 -6.76 7.64 -0.44
C ALA A 72 -8.23 7.60 -0.01
N ALA A 73 -8.56 8.16 1.16
CA ALA A 73 -9.94 8.28 1.62
C ALA A 73 -10.79 9.15 0.67
N LYS A 74 -10.27 10.30 0.23
CA LYS A 74 -10.96 11.20 -0.71
C LYS A 74 -11.23 10.54 -2.06
N ASN A 75 -10.25 9.80 -2.58
CA ASN A 75 -10.30 9.14 -3.87
C ASN A 75 -10.92 7.74 -3.82
N LYS A 76 -11.43 7.30 -2.65
CA LYS A 76 -12.01 5.97 -2.42
C LYS A 76 -11.08 4.81 -2.78
N ILE A 77 -9.76 5.03 -2.67
CA ILE A 77 -8.74 3.99 -2.90
C ILE A 77 -8.69 3.05 -1.70
N THR A 78 -8.67 1.74 -1.97
CA THR A 78 -8.44 0.70 -0.96
C THR A 78 -6.95 0.50 -0.75
N ILE A 79 -6.53 0.52 0.51
CA ILE A 79 -5.15 0.19 0.89
C ILE A 79 -5.11 -1.28 1.26
N SER A 80 -4.36 -2.06 0.49
CA SER A 80 -4.19 -3.48 0.71
C SER A 80 -2.80 -3.81 1.21
N TYR A 81 -2.70 -4.74 2.15
CA TYR A 81 -1.42 -5.17 2.71
C TYR A 81 -1.25 -6.69 2.55
N ASP A 82 -0.12 -7.09 1.98
CA ASP A 82 0.20 -8.49 1.74
C ASP A 82 0.87 -9.12 2.97
N ILE A 83 0.14 -10.02 3.63
CA ILE A 83 0.60 -10.73 4.83
C ILE A 83 1.27 -12.07 4.53
N SER A 84 1.33 -12.51 3.27
CA SER A 84 1.81 -13.83 2.88
C SER A 84 3.25 -14.10 3.32
N ALA A 85 4.10 -13.10 3.15
CA ALA A 85 5.51 -13.19 3.49
C ALA A 85 5.78 -13.21 5.00
N LEU A 86 4.84 -12.75 5.86
CA LEU A 86 5.03 -12.74 7.33
C LEU A 86 5.26 -14.14 7.92
N ARG A 87 4.90 -15.20 7.20
CA ARG A 87 5.07 -16.59 7.65
C ARG A 87 6.53 -17.04 7.60
N ASN A 88 7.29 -16.55 6.62
CA ASN A 88 8.65 -17.02 6.34
C ASN A 88 9.74 -16.08 6.87
N LEU A 89 9.37 -14.97 7.51
CA LEU A 89 10.32 -14.02 8.09
C LEU A 89 10.89 -14.52 9.43
N SER A 90 12.14 -14.13 9.70
CA SER A 90 12.74 -14.32 11.02
C SER A 90 11.98 -13.53 12.10
N LYS A 91 12.14 -13.90 13.38
CA LYS A 91 11.47 -13.20 14.50
C LYS A 91 11.71 -11.68 14.49
N LYS A 92 12.94 -11.26 14.17
CA LYS A 92 13.33 -9.85 14.13
C LYS A 92 12.68 -9.10 12.97
N GLU A 93 12.71 -9.68 11.77
CA GLU A 93 12.08 -9.09 10.59
C GLU A 93 10.56 -9.03 10.73
N LYS A 94 9.96 -10.08 11.29
CA LYS A 94 8.52 -10.13 11.56
C LYS A 94 8.07 -9.03 12.52
N ALA A 95 8.87 -8.73 13.55
CA ALA A 95 8.57 -7.64 14.48
C ALA A 95 8.61 -6.27 13.79
N ILE A 96 9.65 -6.02 12.98
CA ILE A 96 9.80 -4.79 12.19
C ILE A 96 8.61 -4.62 11.24
N GLU A 97 8.21 -5.70 10.58
CA GLU A 97 7.14 -5.66 9.61
C GLU A 97 5.76 -5.47 10.26
N MET A 98 5.54 -6.11 11.41
CA MET A 98 4.35 -5.87 12.22
C MET A 98 4.26 -4.43 12.71
N GLU A 99 5.38 -3.80 13.06
CA GLU A 99 5.43 -2.38 13.44
C GLU A 99 4.96 -1.47 12.30
N LYS A 100 5.41 -1.72 11.05
CA LYS A 100 4.94 -1.00 9.86
C LYS A 100 3.45 -1.20 9.65
N PHE A 101 3.00 -2.45 9.69
CA PHE A 101 1.60 -2.81 9.48
C PHE A 101 0.68 -2.10 10.49
N LEU A 102 1.03 -2.13 11.77
CA LEU A 102 0.29 -1.40 12.81
C LEU A 102 0.24 0.10 12.54
N ARG A 103 1.34 0.68 12.04
CA ARG A 103 1.38 2.09 11.66
C ARG A 103 0.47 2.40 10.48
N ILE A 104 0.46 1.56 9.45
CA ILE A 104 -0.46 1.69 8.30
C ILE A 104 -1.90 1.65 8.79
N ILE A 105 -2.28 0.65 9.59
CA ILE A 105 -3.64 0.54 10.14
C ILE A 105 -4.02 1.80 10.92
N LYS A 106 -3.14 2.29 11.79
CA LYS A 106 -3.40 3.51 12.58
C LYS A 106 -3.66 4.71 11.67
N LEU A 107 -2.88 4.88 10.60
CA LEU A 107 -3.06 5.97 9.64
C LEU A 107 -4.36 5.81 8.86
N VAL A 108 -4.63 4.62 8.35
CA VAL A 108 -5.82 4.33 7.55
C VAL A 108 -7.10 4.52 8.36
N ARG A 109 -7.16 3.97 9.58
CA ARG A 109 -8.29 4.15 10.51
C ARG A 109 -8.48 5.61 10.89
N LYS A 110 -7.41 6.34 11.20
CA LYS A 110 -7.46 7.77 11.54
C LYS A 110 -8.06 8.62 10.41
N HIS A 111 -7.84 8.23 9.16
CA HIS A 111 -8.32 8.95 7.98
C HIS A 111 -9.56 8.33 7.33
N LYS A 112 -10.15 7.28 7.91
CA LYS A 112 -11.31 6.56 7.38
C LYS A 112 -11.10 6.06 5.93
N ALA A 113 -9.85 5.74 5.55
CA ALA A 113 -9.57 5.10 4.28
C ALA A 113 -9.95 3.61 4.35
N LYS A 114 -10.27 2.99 3.21
CA LYS A 114 -10.58 1.55 3.14
C LYS A 114 -9.30 0.73 3.29
N PHE A 115 -9.35 -0.34 4.06
CA PHE A 115 -8.24 -1.26 4.29
C PHE A 115 -8.63 -2.69 3.97
N GLN A 116 -7.72 -3.48 3.39
CA GLN A 116 -7.96 -4.88 3.07
C GLN A 116 -6.69 -5.72 3.26
N PHE A 117 -6.86 -6.98 3.63
CA PHE A 117 -5.79 -7.97 3.62
C PHE A 117 -5.71 -8.70 2.28
N LEU A 118 -4.48 -8.93 1.80
CA LEU A 118 -4.20 -9.87 0.72
C LEU A 118 -3.71 -11.19 1.33
N ASN A 119 -4.42 -12.28 1.05
CA ASN A 119 -4.10 -13.63 1.53
C ASN A 119 -3.59 -14.50 0.36
N ALA A 120 -2.37 -15.05 0.45
CA ALA A 120 -1.73 -15.80 -0.63
C ALA A 120 -2.26 -17.23 -0.88
N LYS A 121 -3.54 -17.51 -0.60
CA LYS A 121 -4.18 -18.78 -1.02
C LYS A 121 -5.48 -18.61 -1.80
N SER A 122 -6.02 -17.39 -1.86
CA SER A 122 -7.19 -17.07 -2.67
C SER A 122 -7.12 -15.60 -3.01
N ASN A 123 -7.20 -15.24 -4.30
CA ASN A 123 -7.35 -13.87 -4.79
C ASN A 123 -8.68 -13.23 -4.35
N GLN A 124 -8.99 -13.24 -3.05
CA GLN A 124 -10.21 -12.66 -2.51
C GLN A 124 -9.89 -11.70 -1.35
N PRO A 125 -10.45 -10.48 -1.40
CA PRO A 125 -10.50 -9.56 -0.27
C PRO A 125 -11.08 -10.18 0.99
N LEU A 126 -10.34 -10.11 2.10
CA LEU A 126 -10.94 -10.22 3.43
C LEU A 126 -11.33 -8.80 3.88
N SER A 127 -12.62 -8.51 3.84
CA SER A 127 -13.23 -7.28 4.37
C SER A 127 -13.56 -7.46 5.86
N PHE A 128 -13.08 -6.55 6.70
CA PHE A 128 -13.48 -6.39 8.11
C PHE A 128 -14.19 -5.05 8.29
#